data_AF-A0A9E3EYW5-F1
#
_entry.id   AF-A0A9E3EYW5-F1
#
_cell.length_a   1.000
_cell.length_b   1.000
_cell.length_c   1.000
_cell.angle_alpha   90.00
_cell.angle_beta   90.00
_cell.angle_gamma   90.00
#
_symmetry.space_group_name_H-M   'P 1'
#
loop_
_entity.id
_entity.type
_entity.pdbx_description
1 polymer ?
#
loop_
_entity_poly.entity_id
_entity_poly.type
_entity_poly.pdbx_seq_one_letter_code
_entity_poly.pdbx_strand_id
1 'polypeptide(L)'
;MKSKQPARAKAAPPRPRIVVSNTSQRVATTTWRGETPRRTVIVVHSWKHVSAALQAAKEAKAPVTLLSPAGASYTHGAAFWAAIVKRARDLFPTADADIVLDCDGAPGHAMAAFRVGLKTVAFAGNAVAATRLMDIAQRHDAKLVDRPPTHLDLIHSRDPLAACQALLAGREG
;
A
#
# COMPACT_ATOMS: atom_id res chain seq x y z
N MET A 1 64.71 6.57 29.72
CA MET A 1 64.41 5.54 28.71
C MET A 1 62.97 5.10 28.86
N LYS A 2 62.06 5.59 27.99
CA LYS A 2 60.72 5.07 27.79
C LYS A 2 60.39 5.16 26.30
N SER A 3 60.39 4.01 25.65
CA SER A 3 59.95 3.81 24.28
C SER A 3 58.43 4.05 24.19
N LYS A 4 58.00 4.99 23.36
CA LYS A 4 56.61 5.10 22.93
C LYS A 4 56.51 4.52 21.52
N GLN A 5 55.92 3.33 21.42
CA GLN A 5 55.42 2.78 20.16
C GLN A 5 54.39 3.75 19.52
N PRO A 6 54.43 3.99 18.20
CA PRO A 6 53.31 4.62 17.53
C PRO A 6 52.16 3.63 17.36
N ALA A 7 50.95 4.09 17.68
CA ALA A 7 49.71 3.34 17.56
C ALA A 7 49.41 3.01 16.08
N ARG A 8 49.09 1.74 15.84
CA ARG A 8 48.75 1.15 14.54
C ARG A 8 47.42 1.74 14.04
N ALA A 9 47.45 2.53 12.97
CA ALA A 9 46.23 3.01 12.31
C ALA A 9 45.43 1.82 11.73
N LYS A 10 44.16 1.69 12.12
CA LYS A 10 43.23 0.71 11.53
C LYS A 10 42.92 1.13 10.08
N ALA A 11 43.25 0.26 9.13
CA ALA A 11 42.90 0.43 7.73
C ALA A 11 41.37 0.47 7.54
N ALA A 12 40.88 1.45 6.79
CA ALA A 12 39.49 1.52 6.37
C ALA A 12 39.18 0.38 5.37
N PRO A 13 37.98 -0.23 5.42
CA PRO A 13 37.63 -1.29 4.48
C PRO A 13 37.52 -0.74 3.05
N PRO A 14 37.91 -1.52 2.03
CA PRO A 14 37.84 -1.08 0.64
C PRO A 14 36.38 -0.84 0.22
N ARG A 15 36.16 0.25 -0.52
CA ARG A 15 34.85 0.56 -1.13
C ARG A 15 34.52 -0.52 -2.17
N PRO A 16 33.26 -1.02 -2.23
CA PRO A 16 32.89 -1.99 -3.24
C PRO A 16 33.02 -1.37 -4.64
N ARG A 17 33.81 -2.02 -5.49
CA ARG A 17 33.98 -1.69 -6.90
C ARG A 17 32.85 -2.37 -7.67
N ILE A 18 31.89 -1.59 -8.17
CA ILE A 18 30.84 -2.11 -9.06
C ILE A 18 31.49 -2.42 -10.40
N VAL A 19 31.61 -3.71 -10.72
CA VAL A 19 31.96 -4.18 -12.06
C VAL A 19 30.65 -4.33 -12.82
N VAL A 20 30.44 -3.48 -13.82
CA VAL A 20 29.28 -3.56 -14.72
C VAL A 20 29.65 -4.50 -15.87
N SER A 21 29.21 -5.76 -15.79
CA SER A 21 29.23 -6.68 -16.92
C SER A 21 27.88 -6.61 -17.65
N ASN A 22 27.89 -6.01 -18.83
CA ASN A 22 26.77 -5.92 -19.75
C ASN A 22 26.67 -7.22 -20.56
N THR A 23 25.61 -8.02 -20.39
CA THR A 23 25.09 -8.95 -21.42
C THR A 23 23.70 -9.49 -21.04
N SER A 24 22.75 -9.34 -21.96
CA SER A 24 21.49 -10.08 -22.16
C SER A 24 20.36 -9.99 -21.12
N GLN A 25 19.38 -9.16 -21.47
CA GLN A 25 17.97 -9.56 -21.60
C GLN A 25 17.48 -10.68 -20.67
N ARG A 26 17.01 -10.27 -19.49
CA ARG A 26 15.85 -10.89 -18.83
C ARG A 26 14.94 -9.76 -18.39
N VAL A 27 13.67 -9.86 -18.75
CA VAL A 27 12.59 -8.99 -18.27
C VAL A 27 12.68 -9.00 -16.75
N ALA A 28 13.01 -7.86 -16.15
CA ALA A 28 13.15 -7.72 -14.71
C ALA A 28 11.77 -7.89 -14.07
N THR A 29 11.44 -9.09 -13.63
CA THR A 29 10.44 -9.34 -12.60
C THR A 29 10.94 -8.65 -11.33
N THR A 30 10.55 -7.39 -11.16
CA THR A 30 10.83 -6.67 -9.91
C THR A 30 10.12 -7.42 -8.80
N THR A 31 10.93 -8.10 -8.00
CA THR A 31 10.52 -8.90 -6.87
C THR A 31 9.99 -7.97 -5.78
N TRP A 32 8.68 -8.07 -5.52
CA TRP A 32 8.06 -7.55 -4.32
C TRP A 32 8.82 -8.09 -3.11
N ARG A 33 9.28 -7.20 -2.24
CA ARG A 33 9.95 -7.57 -0.99
C ARG A 33 8.88 -8.12 -0.03
N GLY A 34 8.88 -9.43 0.19
CA GLY A 34 7.97 -10.13 1.10
C GLY A 34 6.73 -10.67 0.40
N GLU A 35 6.65 -11.98 0.28
CA GLU A 35 5.54 -12.71 -0.33
C GLU A 35 4.28 -12.55 0.55
N THR A 36 3.53 -11.48 0.27
CA THR A 36 2.20 -11.28 0.84
C THR A 36 1.24 -12.14 0.00
N PRO A 37 0.32 -12.91 0.59
CA PRO A 37 -0.72 -13.58 -0.19
C PRO A 37 -1.35 -12.54 -1.13
N ARG A 38 -1.43 -12.86 -2.43
CA ARG A 38 -1.92 -11.91 -3.47
C ARG A 38 -3.29 -11.40 -3.07
N ARG A 39 -3.37 -10.24 -2.40
CA ARG A 39 -4.64 -9.66 -1.99
C ARG A 39 -5.36 -9.18 -3.23
N THR A 40 -6.61 -9.59 -3.39
CA THR A 40 -7.44 -9.09 -4.47
C THR A 40 -7.74 -7.62 -4.22
N VAL A 41 -7.47 -6.78 -5.22
CA VAL A 41 -7.69 -5.33 -5.12
C VAL A 41 -9.04 -4.99 -5.73
N ILE A 42 -9.88 -4.29 -4.96
CA ILE A 42 -11.21 -3.87 -5.36
C ILE A 42 -11.31 -2.35 -5.17
N VAL A 43 -11.61 -1.61 -6.23
CA VAL A 43 -11.84 -0.16 -6.17
C VAL A 43 -13.27 0.11 -5.72
N VAL A 44 -13.40 0.83 -4.61
CA VAL A 44 -14.67 1.11 -3.92
C VAL A 44 -14.93 2.62 -3.94
N HIS A 45 -16.14 3.03 -4.31
CA HIS A 45 -16.49 4.46 -4.45
C HIS A 45 -17.42 4.95 -3.34
N SER A 46 -17.97 4.03 -2.55
CA SER A 46 -18.98 4.33 -1.55
C SER A 46 -18.98 3.27 -0.45
N TRP A 47 -19.71 3.56 0.64
CA TRP A 47 -19.94 2.56 1.68
C TRP A 47 -20.62 1.30 1.15
N LYS A 48 -21.56 1.42 0.19
CA LYS A 48 -22.23 0.26 -0.44
C LYS A 48 -21.21 -0.70 -1.07
N HIS A 49 -20.19 -0.14 -1.74
CA HIS A 49 -19.13 -0.94 -2.37
C HIS A 49 -18.24 -1.59 -1.30
N VAL A 50 -17.87 -0.83 -0.26
CA VAL A 50 -17.07 -1.33 0.87
C VAL A 50 -17.77 -2.49 1.55
N SER A 51 -19.03 -2.34 1.94
CA SER A 51 -19.77 -3.40 2.64
C SER A 51 -19.95 -4.64 1.79
N ALA A 52 -20.20 -4.48 0.48
CA ALA A 52 -20.31 -5.60 -0.44
C ALA A 52 -18.99 -6.38 -0.57
N ALA A 53 -17.88 -5.68 -0.74
CA ALA A 53 -16.56 -6.29 -0.84
C ALA A 53 -16.14 -7.01 0.45
N LEU A 54 -16.40 -6.40 1.62
CA LEU A 54 -16.12 -7.03 2.93
C LEU A 54 -17.00 -8.25 3.19
N GLN A 55 -18.27 -8.21 2.81
CA GLN A 55 -19.18 -9.35 2.92
C GLN A 55 -18.69 -10.53 2.05
N ALA A 56 -18.38 -10.27 0.77
CA ALA A 56 -17.84 -11.30 -0.11
C ALA A 56 -16.50 -11.87 0.39
N ALA A 57 -15.60 -11.01 0.88
CA ALA A 57 -14.33 -11.43 1.45
C ALA A 57 -14.50 -12.31 2.69
N LYS A 58 -15.45 -11.96 3.57
CA LYS A 58 -15.79 -12.76 4.76
C LYS A 58 -16.32 -14.13 4.38
N GLU A 59 -17.22 -14.22 3.41
CA GLU A 59 -17.79 -15.49 2.92
C GLU A 59 -16.72 -16.38 2.29
N ALA A 60 -15.87 -15.80 1.44
CA ALA A 60 -14.78 -16.50 0.78
C ALA A 60 -13.57 -16.76 1.70
N LYS A 61 -13.56 -16.23 2.93
CA LYS A 61 -12.41 -16.23 3.85
C LYS A 61 -11.11 -15.77 3.17
N ALA A 62 -11.21 -14.81 2.28
CA ALA A 62 -10.11 -14.38 1.42
C ALA A 62 -9.65 -12.97 1.79
N PRO A 63 -8.33 -12.71 1.86
CA PRO A 63 -7.83 -11.37 2.13
C PRO A 63 -8.02 -10.45 0.92
N VAL A 64 -8.46 -9.23 1.18
CA VAL A 64 -8.73 -8.20 0.15
C VAL A 64 -8.05 -6.87 0.48
N THR A 65 -7.83 -6.08 -0.57
CA THR A 65 -7.43 -4.68 -0.47
C THR A 65 -8.54 -3.83 -1.09
N LEU A 66 -9.15 -2.95 -0.31
CA LEU A 66 -10.12 -1.98 -0.81
C LEU A 66 -9.40 -0.69 -1.12
N LEU A 67 -9.35 -0.33 -2.40
CA LEU A 67 -8.66 0.85 -2.90
C LEU A 67 -9.67 1.94 -3.21
N SER A 68 -9.40 3.18 -2.81
CA SER A 68 -10.23 4.30 -3.26
C SER A 68 -10.04 4.57 -4.76
N PRO A 69 -10.96 5.33 -5.39
CA PRO A 69 -10.74 5.83 -6.75
C PRO A 69 -9.44 6.65 -6.82
N ALA A 70 -8.84 6.75 -8.00
CA ALA A 70 -7.67 7.60 -8.20
C ALA A 70 -7.96 9.03 -7.75
N GLY A 71 -7.08 9.62 -6.94
CA GLY A 71 -7.28 10.98 -6.44
C GLY A 71 -8.48 11.16 -5.50
N ALA A 72 -9.02 10.10 -4.90
CA ALA A 72 -10.19 10.21 -4.01
C ALA A 72 -9.98 11.15 -2.82
N SER A 73 -8.72 11.40 -2.45
CA SER A 73 -8.37 12.41 -1.46
C SER A 73 -8.82 13.84 -1.84
N TYR A 74 -8.93 14.18 -3.12
CA TYR A 74 -9.40 15.50 -3.58
C TYR A 74 -10.91 15.66 -3.48
N THR A 75 -11.67 14.59 -3.64
CA THR A 75 -13.14 14.63 -3.71
C THR A 75 -13.81 14.33 -2.38
N HIS A 76 -13.33 13.32 -1.65
CA HIS A 76 -13.92 12.89 -0.39
C HIS A 76 -13.14 13.37 0.83
N GLY A 77 -11.84 13.62 0.66
CA GLY A 77 -10.93 13.99 1.74
C GLY A 77 -10.62 12.83 2.70
N ALA A 78 -9.57 13.00 3.50
CA ALA A 78 -9.08 11.98 4.42
C ALA A 78 -10.07 11.59 5.52
N ALA A 79 -10.85 12.56 6.03
CA ALA A 79 -11.79 12.32 7.13
C ALA A 79 -12.92 11.36 6.74
N PHE A 80 -13.43 11.46 5.51
CA PHE A 80 -14.43 10.52 4.99
C PHE A 80 -13.90 9.09 4.98
N TRP A 81 -12.67 8.90 4.48
CA TRP A 81 -12.04 7.58 4.43
C TRP A 81 -11.73 7.05 5.84
N ALA A 82 -11.34 7.90 6.78
CA ALA A 82 -11.19 7.51 8.18
C ALA A 82 -12.51 7.00 8.78
N ALA A 83 -13.63 7.65 8.46
CA ALA A 83 -14.97 7.21 8.87
C ALA A 83 -15.36 5.86 8.24
N ILE A 84 -15.05 5.64 6.95
CA ILE A 84 -15.21 4.33 6.30
C ILE A 84 -14.40 3.25 7.02
N VAL A 85 -13.12 3.51 7.31
CA VAL A 85 -12.24 2.55 7.99
C VAL A 85 -12.73 2.23 9.40
N LYS A 86 -13.21 3.23 10.13
CA LYS A 86 -13.83 3.00 11.44
C LYS A 86 -15.07 2.11 11.31
N ARG A 87 -15.99 2.46 10.42
CA ARG A 87 -17.24 1.72 10.21
C ARG A 87 -16.98 0.28 9.73
N ALA A 88 -16.00 0.07 8.87
CA ALA A 88 -15.58 -1.25 8.41
C ALA A 88 -15.08 -2.12 9.57
N ARG A 89 -14.23 -1.58 10.44
CA ARG A 89 -13.74 -2.29 11.63
C ARG A 89 -14.86 -2.63 12.61
N ASP A 90 -15.80 -1.71 12.81
CA ASP A 90 -16.93 -1.92 13.73
C ASP A 90 -17.88 -3.03 13.23
N LEU A 91 -18.15 -3.09 11.92
CA LEU A 91 -19.13 -4.02 11.33
C LEU A 91 -18.52 -5.34 10.83
N PHE A 92 -17.23 -5.35 10.51
CA PHE A 92 -16.50 -6.51 9.99
C PHE A 92 -15.20 -6.72 10.77
N PRO A 93 -15.24 -6.91 12.10
CA PRO A 93 -14.04 -6.96 12.94
C PRO A 93 -13.10 -8.12 12.61
N THR A 94 -13.60 -9.17 11.95
CA THR A 94 -12.82 -10.36 11.57
C THR A 94 -12.42 -10.39 10.09
N ALA A 95 -12.75 -9.37 9.30
CA ALA A 95 -12.39 -9.34 7.89
C ALA A 95 -10.90 -9.00 7.72
N ASP A 96 -10.16 -9.82 6.96
CA ASP A 96 -8.79 -9.50 6.57
C ASP A 96 -8.80 -8.54 5.37
N ALA A 97 -9.01 -7.25 5.66
CA ALA A 97 -9.08 -6.19 4.67
C ALA A 97 -8.12 -5.04 5.01
N ASP A 98 -7.35 -4.62 4.01
CA ASP A 98 -6.61 -3.34 4.05
C ASP A 98 -7.39 -2.30 3.24
N ILE A 99 -7.55 -1.08 3.76
CA ILE A 99 -8.24 0.01 3.07
C ILE A 99 -7.22 1.09 2.73
N VAL A 100 -7.09 1.39 1.44
CA VAL A 100 -6.06 2.26 0.89
C VAL A 100 -6.69 3.52 0.33
N LEU A 101 -6.30 4.68 0.86
CA LEU A 101 -6.64 5.97 0.28
C LEU A 101 -5.60 6.37 -0.77
N ASP A 102 -6.05 6.55 -2.00
CA ASP A 102 -5.29 7.13 -3.10
C ASP A 102 -5.20 8.66 -2.97
N CYS A 103 -3.98 9.12 -2.78
CA CYS A 103 -3.62 10.53 -2.71
C CYS A 103 -2.97 11.06 -3.98
N ASP A 104 -2.92 10.24 -5.05
CA ASP A 104 -2.27 10.58 -6.32
C ASP A 104 -0.89 11.25 -6.06
N GLY A 105 -0.61 12.42 -6.65
CA GLY A 105 0.61 13.18 -6.41
C GLY A 105 0.57 14.21 -5.29
N ALA A 106 -0.44 14.24 -4.40
CA ALA A 106 -0.62 15.28 -3.38
C ALA A 106 -0.02 14.93 -2.01
N PRO A 107 1.19 15.41 -1.65
CA PRO A 107 1.80 15.10 -0.35
C PRO A 107 1.00 15.71 0.83
N GLY A 108 0.35 16.86 0.63
CA GLY A 108 -0.52 17.47 1.63
C GLY A 108 -1.67 16.56 2.05
N HIS A 109 -2.24 15.84 1.08
CA HIS A 109 -3.36 14.93 1.31
C HIS A 109 -2.91 13.64 2.00
N ALA A 110 -1.75 13.10 1.61
CA ALA A 110 -1.15 11.97 2.31
C ALA A 110 -0.85 12.29 3.78
N MET A 111 -0.29 13.48 4.06
CA MET A 111 -0.10 13.94 5.45
C MET A 111 -1.41 14.07 6.21
N ALA A 112 -2.47 14.60 5.59
CA ALA A 112 -3.79 14.69 6.21
C ALA A 112 -4.36 13.30 6.53
N ALA A 113 -4.17 12.32 5.64
CA ALA A 113 -4.55 10.93 5.85
C ALA A 113 -3.88 10.31 7.08
N PHE A 114 -2.57 10.49 7.23
CA PHE A 114 -1.84 9.97 8.41
C PHE A 114 -2.29 10.65 9.71
N ARG A 115 -2.57 11.96 9.69
CA ARG A 115 -3.07 12.70 10.87
C ARG A 115 -4.41 12.20 11.37
N VAL A 116 -5.30 11.77 10.48
CA VAL A 116 -6.60 11.18 10.86
C VAL A 116 -6.52 9.67 11.12
N GLY A 117 -5.32 9.10 11.15
CA GLY A 117 -5.07 7.71 11.54
C GLY A 117 -5.25 6.67 10.44
N LEU A 118 -5.27 7.07 9.16
CA LEU A 118 -5.25 6.11 8.06
C LEU A 118 -3.90 5.39 7.99
N LYS A 119 -3.96 4.07 7.81
CA LYS A 119 -2.81 3.17 7.93
C LYS A 119 -2.13 2.85 6.60
N THR A 120 -2.85 2.96 5.49
CA THR A 120 -2.32 2.69 4.15
C THR A 120 -2.74 3.79 3.18
N VAL A 121 -1.75 4.43 2.55
CA VAL A 121 -1.96 5.50 1.59
C VAL A 121 -1.22 5.18 0.30
N ALA A 122 -1.92 5.26 -0.84
CA ALA A 122 -1.30 5.18 -2.16
C ALA A 122 -0.86 6.57 -2.63
N PHE A 123 0.36 6.67 -3.16
CA PHE A 123 0.93 7.94 -3.62
C PHE A 123 1.75 7.72 -4.90
N ALA A 124 1.49 8.51 -5.92
CA ALA A 124 2.10 8.48 -7.24
C ALA A 124 2.88 9.75 -7.59
N GLY A 125 3.21 10.58 -6.58
CA GLY A 125 4.00 11.79 -6.77
C GLY A 125 5.51 11.55 -6.90
N ASN A 126 6.28 12.63 -6.89
CA ASN A 126 7.73 12.54 -7.10
C ASN A 126 8.47 11.79 -5.97
N ALA A 127 9.62 11.19 -6.31
CA ALA A 127 10.40 10.35 -5.40
C ALA A 127 10.90 11.08 -4.14
N VAL A 128 11.23 12.37 -4.22
CA VAL A 128 11.69 13.15 -3.06
C VAL A 128 10.56 13.29 -2.04
N ALA A 129 9.35 13.61 -2.51
CA ALA A 129 8.16 13.66 -1.66
C ALA A 129 7.81 12.26 -1.11
N ALA A 130 7.89 11.21 -1.93
CA ALA A 130 7.63 9.83 -1.51
C ALA A 130 8.54 9.41 -0.35
N THR A 131 9.86 9.64 -0.45
CA THR A 131 10.82 9.34 0.64
C THR A 131 10.45 10.07 1.94
N ARG A 132 10.14 11.37 1.86
CA ARG A 132 9.72 12.15 3.04
C ARG A 132 8.43 11.62 3.65
N LEU A 133 7.47 11.23 2.80
CA LEU A 133 6.19 10.68 3.23
C LEU A 133 6.35 9.31 3.88
N MET A 134 7.27 8.46 3.42
CA MET A 134 7.56 7.17 4.06
C MET A 134 8.07 7.36 5.49
N ASP A 135 8.98 8.31 5.73
CA ASP A 135 9.47 8.63 7.08
C ASP A 135 8.35 9.19 7.99
N ILE A 136 7.41 9.95 7.42
CA ILE A 136 6.22 10.42 8.14
C ILE A 136 5.30 9.25 8.46
N ALA A 137 5.01 8.39 7.48
CA ALA A 137 4.12 7.25 7.63
C ALA A 137 4.57 6.33 8.77
N GLN A 138 5.87 6.03 8.86
CA GLN A 138 6.45 5.22 9.95
C GLN A 138 6.16 5.81 11.33
N ARG A 139 6.23 7.13 11.50
CA ARG A 139 5.90 7.80 12.78
C ARG A 139 4.42 7.69 13.16
N HIS A 140 3.54 7.44 12.19
CA HIS A 140 2.12 7.20 12.38
C HIS A 140 1.76 5.70 12.42
N ASP A 141 2.77 4.81 12.41
CA ASP A 141 2.59 3.38 12.25
C ASP A 141 1.70 3.08 11.02
N ALA A 142 2.03 3.74 9.92
CA ALA A 142 1.34 3.69 8.64
C ALA A 142 2.36 3.39 7.52
N LYS A 143 1.85 3.07 6.33
CA LYS A 143 2.66 2.78 5.15
C LYS A 143 2.20 3.57 3.93
N LEU A 144 3.19 3.96 3.13
CA LEU A 144 3.00 4.47 1.78
C LEU A 144 3.13 3.29 0.80
N VAL A 145 2.25 3.20 -0.18
CA VAL A 145 2.28 2.15 -1.21
C VAL A 145 2.14 2.75 -2.60
N ASP A 146 2.55 2.01 -3.62
CA ASP A 146 2.17 2.31 -5.00
C ASP A 146 0.71 1.92 -5.24
N ARG A 147 0.05 2.59 -6.20
CA ARG A 147 -1.30 2.19 -6.63
C ARG A 147 -1.20 0.82 -7.33
N PRO A 148 -1.94 -0.21 -6.88
CA PRO A 148 -1.94 -1.51 -7.55
C PRO A 148 -2.45 -1.40 -9.01
N PRO A 149 -1.75 -2.02 -9.97
CA PRO A 149 -2.09 -1.88 -11.40
C PRO A 149 -3.35 -2.67 -11.79
N THR A 150 -3.63 -3.79 -11.13
CA THR A 150 -4.78 -4.66 -11.44
C THR A 150 -5.79 -4.62 -10.31
N HIS A 151 -7.04 -4.33 -10.66
CA HIS A 151 -8.15 -4.22 -9.71
C HIS A 151 -9.51 -4.44 -10.39
N LEU A 152 -10.49 -4.88 -9.63
CA LEU A 152 -11.91 -4.77 -10.02
C LEU A 152 -12.41 -3.39 -9.64
N ASP A 153 -12.92 -2.60 -10.58
CA ASP A 153 -13.60 -1.34 -10.27
C ASP A 153 -15.12 -1.52 -10.20
N LEU A 154 -15.71 -1.11 -9.09
CA LEU A 154 -17.15 -1.24 -8.84
C LEU A 154 -17.98 -0.04 -9.34
N ILE A 155 -17.38 0.98 -9.95
CA ILE A 155 -18.09 2.22 -10.38
C ILE A 155 -19.33 1.96 -11.25
N HIS A 156 -19.30 0.95 -12.11
CA HIS A 156 -20.40 0.58 -13.01
C HIS A 156 -21.11 -0.72 -12.60
N SER A 157 -20.81 -1.25 -11.42
CA SER A 157 -21.43 -2.48 -10.95
C SER A 157 -22.86 -2.21 -10.46
N ARG A 158 -23.83 -2.86 -11.12
CA ARG A 158 -25.23 -2.85 -10.67
C ARG A 158 -25.43 -3.69 -9.41
N ASP A 159 -24.66 -4.77 -9.27
CA ASP A 159 -24.60 -5.64 -8.10
C ASP A 159 -23.16 -5.79 -7.61
N PRO A 160 -22.71 -4.89 -6.71
CA PRO A 160 -21.36 -4.94 -6.16
C PRO A 160 -21.04 -6.25 -5.43
N LEU A 161 -22.02 -6.88 -4.76
CA LEU A 161 -21.78 -8.10 -3.99
C LEU A 161 -21.50 -9.27 -4.93
N ALA A 162 -22.36 -9.48 -5.92
CA ALA A 162 -22.17 -10.55 -6.91
C ALA A 162 -20.85 -10.38 -7.69
N ALA A 163 -20.49 -9.14 -8.05
CA ALA A 163 -19.21 -8.86 -8.72
C ALA A 163 -17.99 -9.25 -7.85
N CYS A 164 -18.04 -8.93 -6.55
CA CYS A 164 -16.97 -9.32 -5.62
C CYS A 164 -16.91 -10.83 -5.39
N GLN A 165 -18.06 -11.50 -5.26
CA GLN A 165 -18.13 -12.96 -5.10
C GLN A 165 -17.55 -13.67 -6.33
N ALA A 166 -17.92 -13.25 -7.55
CA ALA A 166 -17.39 -13.82 -8.79
C ALA A 166 -15.86 -13.67 -8.89
N LEU A 167 -15.34 -12.49 -8.53
CA LEU A 167 -13.90 -12.22 -8.50
C LEU A 167 -13.16 -13.13 -7.51
N LEU A 168 -13.74 -13.35 -6.33
CA LEU A 168 -13.11 -14.14 -5.27
C LEU A 168 -13.22 -15.66 -5.52
N ALA A 169 -14.32 -16.12 -6.10
CA ALA A 169 -14.50 -17.52 -6.51
C ALA A 169 -13.48 -17.93 -7.59
N GLY A 170 -13.15 -17.02 -8.52
CA GLY A 170 -12.13 -17.25 -9.55
C GLY A 170 -10.68 -17.36 -9.05
N ARG A 171 -10.45 -17.32 -7.73
CA ARG A 171 -9.13 -17.54 -7.10
C ARG A 171 -8.88 -18.99 -6.71
N GLU A 172 -9.91 -19.83 -6.69
CA GLU A 172 -9.79 -21.26 -6.49
C GLU A 172 -9.32 -21.92 -7.80
N GLY A 173 -8.03 -21.80 -8.10
CA GLY A 173 -7.38 -22.37 -9.28
C GLY A 173 -5.87 -22.33 -9.20
#